data_AF-A0A315ZAC6-F1
#
_entry.id   AF-A0A315ZAC6-F1
#
_cell.length_a   1.000
_cell.length_b   1.000
_cell.length_c   1.000
_cell.angle_alpha   90.00
_cell.angle_beta   90.00
_cell.angle_gamma   90.00
#
_symmetry.space_group_name_H-M   'P 1'
#
loop_
_entity.id
_entity.type
_entity.pdbx_description
1 polymer ?
#
loop_
_entity_poly.entity_id
_entity_poly.type
_entity_poly.pdbx_seq_one_letter_code
_entity_poly.pdbx_strand_id
1 'polypeptide(L)'
;MKTLFCLIAFFSLSLQVQAQTYFILHVTGDIKVKETATPIKSGDKISAETELLFGDQSAKAIAMSKEEGRILLDGSKTQPTLSGEFVSLLKRIVVPMKRSRNLSTRGDDDHNFQNFFGNEKFAIIGNELRFKLDNAIYPNKPEWIFAYWYLPEGSSSVSKKIPRNENELIFNKSLYIHKGNTYSPEQTGKAQIFYYNTKTRQKQKVAEFYPTFVDENQLKEELNNLASFMVDNELVDQQQLEEELIAYVQDVYGKISKDQFSSWISDNPISK
;
A
#
# COMPACT_ATOMS: atom_id res chain seq x y z
N MET A 1 -26.94 -27.09 -53.17
CA MET A 1 -26.52 -25.67 -53.06
C MET A 1 -27.12 -24.90 -51.89
N LYS A 2 -28.27 -25.30 -51.30
CA LYS A 2 -28.86 -24.60 -50.13
C LYS A 2 -28.17 -24.89 -48.78
N THR A 3 -27.53 -26.06 -48.63
CA THR A 3 -26.83 -26.45 -47.39
C THR A 3 -25.45 -25.82 -47.23
N LEU A 4 -24.80 -25.38 -48.32
CA LEU A 4 -23.49 -24.72 -48.28
C LEU A 4 -23.59 -23.25 -47.81
N PHE A 5 -24.74 -22.61 -48.03
CA PHE A 5 -24.99 -21.23 -47.62
C PHE A 5 -25.26 -21.08 -46.11
N CYS A 6 -25.78 -22.14 -45.46
CA CYS A 6 -25.97 -22.16 -44.01
C CYS A 6 -24.66 -22.34 -43.22
N LEU A 7 -23.63 -22.97 -43.79
CA LEU A 7 -22.36 -23.19 -43.09
C LEU A 7 -21.49 -21.93 -43.04
N ILE A 8 -21.62 -21.04 -44.02
CA ILE A 8 -20.88 -19.77 -44.08
C ILE A 8 -21.52 -18.71 -43.16
N ALA A 9 -22.85 -18.77 -42.95
CA ALA A 9 -23.53 -17.86 -42.03
C ALA A 9 -23.29 -18.18 -40.54
N PHE A 10 -22.84 -19.40 -40.21
CA PHE A 10 -22.53 -19.82 -38.83
C PHE A 10 -21.10 -19.49 -38.40
N PHE A 11 -20.21 -19.13 -39.33
CA PHE A 11 -18.83 -18.74 -39.04
C PHE A 11 -18.67 -17.24 -38.77
N SER A 12 -19.76 -16.48 -38.86
CA SER A 12 -19.80 -15.02 -38.63
C SER A 12 -20.23 -14.64 -37.21
N LEU A 13 -20.35 -15.60 -36.28
CA LEU A 13 -20.27 -15.26 -34.85
C LEU A 13 -18.80 -14.91 -34.57
N SER A 14 -18.46 -13.69 -34.98
CA SER A 14 -17.24 -13.01 -34.63
C SER A 14 -17.07 -13.09 -33.12
N LEU A 15 -15.98 -13.74 -32.73
CA LEU A 15 -15.38 -13.57 -31.42
C LEU A 15 -15.17 -12.07 -31.23
N GLN A 16 -16.12 -11.41 -30.56
CA GLN A 16 -15.86 -10.12 -29.96
C GLN A 16 -14.86 -10.39 -28.84
N VAL A 17 -13.57 -10.36 -29.19
CA VAL A 17 -12.49 -10.22 -28.23
C VAL A 17 -12.76 -8.88 -27.56
N GLN A 18 -13.39 -8.93 -26.38
CA GLN A 18 -13.54 -7.73 -25.58
C GLN A 18 -12.12 -7.29 -25.23
N ALA A 19 -11.77 -6.08 -25.68
CA ALA A 19 -10.49 -5.51 -25.36
C ALA A 19 -10.43 -5.30 -23.84
N GLN A 20 -9.61 -6.10 -23.18
CA GLN A 20 -9.44 -6.03 -21.74
C GLN A 20 -8.91 -4.64 -21.37
N THR A 21 -9.61 -3.97 -20.46
CA THR A 21 -9.25 -2.64 -19.96
C THR A 21 -8.78 -2.75 -18.53
N TYR A 22 -7.68 -2.09 -18.22
CA TYR A 22 -7.11 -1.98 -16.90
C TYR A 22 -7.35 -0.57 -16.35
N PHE A 23 -7.82 -0.50 -15.13
CA PHE A 23 -8.01 0.73 -14.38
C PHE A 23 -6.87 0.90 -13.39
N ILE A 24 -6.15 2.03 -13.47
CA ILE A 24 -4.99 2.29 -12.62
C ILE A 24 -5.46 2.73 -11.23
N LEU A 25 -5.03 1.99 -10.21
CA LEU A 25 -5.33 2.27 -8.80
C LEU A 25 -4.19 3.04 -8.12
N HIS A 26 -2.94 2.66 -8.38
CA HIS A 26 -1.78 3.26 -7.74
C HIS A 26 -0.60 3.32 -8.70
N VAL A 27 0.24 4.34 -8.58
CA VAL A 27 1.49 4.47 -9.35
C VAL A 27 2.62 4.89 -8.39
N THR A 28 3.72 4.15 -8.41
CA THR A 28 4.99 4.49 -7.77
C THR A 28 6.06 4.62 -8.85
N GLY A 29 6.77 5.75 -8.89
CA GLY A 29 7.79 6.03 -9.91
C GLY A 29 7.22 6.66 -11.19
N ASP A 30 8.07 6.83 -12.21
CA ASP A 30 7.68 7.42 -13.50
C ASP A 30 7.23 6.31 -14.46
N ILE A 31 5.96 6.35 -14.88
CA ILE A 31 5.41 5.42 -15.88
C ILE A 31 4.60 6.22 -16.89
N LYS A 32 4.87 6.01 -18.19
CA LYS A 32 4.24 6.74 -19.29
C LYS A 32 3.67 5.78 -20.34
N VAL A 33 2.62 6.21 -21.03
CA VAL A 33 2.18 5.57 -22.28
C VAL A 33 3.20 5.87 -23.37
N LYS A 34 3.75 4.85 -24.02
CA LYS A 34 4.83 5.00 -25.00
C LYS A 34 4.44 5.86 -26.19
N GLU A 35 3.22 5.67 -26.70
CA GLU A 35 2.73 6.35 -27.91
C GLU A 35 2.57 7.86 -27.71
N THR A 36 2.11 8.28 -26.53
CA THR A 36 1.76 9.68 -26.24
C THR A 36 2.76 10.36 -25.31
N ALA A 37 3.72 9.62 -24.76
CA ALA A 37 4.60 10.03 -23.67
C ALA A 37 3.86 10.62 -22.44
N THR A 38 2.56 10.34 -22.31
CA THR A 38 1.73 10.88 -21.22
C THR A 38 1.91 10.03 -19.97
N PRO A 39 2.19 10.62 -18.79
CA PRO A 39 2.30 9.87 -17.55
C PRO A 39 0.95 9.26 -17.18
N ILE A 40 0.98 7.99 -16.76
CA ILE A 40 -0.21 7.36 -16.19
C ILE A 40 -0.37 7.79 -14.73
N LYS A 41 -1.61 7.87 -14.28
CA LYS A 41 -1.97 8.21 -12.91
C LYS A 41 -3.15 7.37 -12.41
N SER A 42 -3.37 7.41 -11.11
CA SER A 42 -4.58 6.85 -10.49
C SER A 42 -5.84 7.37 -11.19
N GLY A 43 -6.79 6.47 -11.47
CA GLY A 43 -8.02 6.75 -12.19
C GLY A 43 -7.95 6.58 -13.71
N ASP A 44 -6.77 6.44 -14.31
CA ASP A 44 -6.65 6.24 -15.75
C ASP A 44 -7.17 4.85 -16.18
N LYS A 45 -7.73 4.79 -17.39
CA LYS A 45 -8.12 3.53 -18.06
C LYS A 45 -7.18 3.28 -19.24
N ILE A 46 -6.53 2.12 -19.25
CA ILE A 46 -5.58 1.73 -20.29
C ILE A 46 -5.96 0.37 -20.88
N SER A 47 -5.74 0.21 -22.18
CA SER A 47 -5.99 -1.06 -22.87
C SER A 47 -4.88 -2.05 -22.56
N ALA A 48 -5.18 -3.34 -22.52
CA ALA A 48 -4.17 -4.39 -22.36
C ALA A 48 -3.10 -4.42 -23.47
N GLU A 49 -3.36 -3.80 -24.62
CA GLU A 49 -2.41 -3.65 -25.73
C GLU A 49 -1.53 -2.39 -25.61
N THR A 50 -1.80 -1.52 -24.64
CA THR A 50 -1.01 -0.29 -24.45
C THR A 50 0.41 -0.64 -24.02
N GLU A 51 1.40 -0.08 -24.71
CA GLU A 51 2.81 -0.17 -24.33
C GLU A 51 3.15 0.92 -23.30
N LEU A 52 3.78 0.50 -22.20
CA LEU A 52 4.22 1.41 -21.14
C LEU A 52 5.74 1.57 -21.14
N LEU A 53 6.18 2.77 -20.83
CA LEU A 53 7.55 3.17 -20.54
C LEU A 53 7.72 3.33 -19.04
N PHE A 54 8.58 2.52 -18.44
CA PHE A 54 8.99 2.68 -17.03
C PHE A 54 10.27 3.51 -16.99
N GLY A 55 10.29 4.55 -16.16
CA GLY A 55 11.47 5.40 -15.99
C GLY A 55 12.64 4.66 -15.33
N ASP A 56 12.34 3.67 -14.49
CA ASP A 56 13.32 2.77 -13.88
C ASP A 56 12.69 1.40 -13.52
N GLN A 57 13.53 0.46 -13.05
CA GLN A 57 13.09 -0.88 -12.65
C GLN A 57 12.34 -0.92 -11.31
N SER A 58 12.37 0.17 -10.54
CA SER A 58 11.65 0.30 -9.27
C SER A 58 10.22 0.81 -9.46
N ALA A 59 9.92 1.40 -10.63
CA ALA A 59 8.61 1.90 -10.98
C ALA A 59 7.58 0.76 -11.05
N LYS A 60 6.43 0.99 -10.42
CA LYS A 60 5.35 0.01 -10.24
C LYS A 60 4.01 0.70 -10.37
N ALA A 61 3.02 -0.02 -10.88
CA ALA A 61 1.64 0.42 -10.81
C ALA A 61 0.74 -0.74 -10.39
N ILE A 62 -0.32 -0.42 -9.64
CA ILE A 62 -1.37 -1.37 -9.34
C ILE A 62 -2.55 -1.02 -10.24
N ALA A 63 -3.04 -2.00 -10.97
CA ALA A 63 -4.19 -1.86 -11.83
C ALA A 63 -5.25 -2.92 -11.50
N MET A 64 -6.46 -2.72 -12.00
CA MET A 64 -7.56 -3.64 -11.81
C MET A 64 -8.32 -3.88 -13.11
N SER A 65 -8.72 -5.12 -13.36
CA SER A 65 -9.66 -5.47 -14.41
C SER A 65 -10.78 -6.35 -13.86
N LYS A 66 -11.91 -6.42 -14.58
CA LYS A 66 -13.06 -7.27 -14.22
C LYS A 66 -12.69 -8.76 -14.19
N GLU A 67 -11.80 -9.17 -15.10
CA GLU A 67 -11.45 -10.59 -15.32
C GLU A 67 -10.35 -11.07 -14.37
N GLU A 68 -9.33 -10.24 -14.14
CA GLU A 68 -8.13 -10.65 -13.37
C GLU A 68 -8.10 -10.09 -11.95
N GLY A 69 -9.00 -9.15 -11.62
CA GLY A 69 -8.94 -8.42 -10.35
C GLY A 69 -7.72 -7.51 -10.28
N ARG A 70 -7.13 -7.39 -9.09
CA ARG A 70 -5.96 -6.53 -8.84
C ARG A 70 -4.68 -7.16 -9.35
N ILE A 71 -3.93 -6.39 -10.12
CA ILE A 71 -2.68 -6.79 -10.75
C ILE A 71 -1.59 -5.77 -10.48
N LEU A 72 -0.35 -6.25 -10.33
CA LEU A 72 0.84 -5.42 -10.25
C LEU A 72 1.50 -5.36 -11.62
N LEU A 73 1.75 -4.14 -12.10
CA LEU A 73 2.60 -3.81 -13.23
C LEU A 73 4.00 -3.51 -12.68
N ASP A 74 4.97 -4.38 -12.95
CA ASP A 74 6.30 -4.32 -12.33
C ASP A 74 7.38 -3.95 -13.36
N GLY A 75 7.97 -2.76 -13.20
CA GLY A 75 9.05 -2.26 -14.06
C GLY A 75 10.29 -3.16 -14.06
N SER A 76 10.55 -3.94 -13.01
CA SER A 76 11.67 -4.90 -12.98
C SER A 76 11.51 -6.07 -13.96
N LYS A 77 10.30 -6.27 -14.51
CA LYS A 77 10.00 -7.32 -15.51
C LYS A 77 10.13 -6.85 -16.95
N THR A 78 10.47 -5.60 -17.16
CA THR A 78 10.69 -5.02 -18.49
C THR A 78 12.10 -5.34 -19.00
N GLN A 79 12.29 -5.28 -20.32
CA GLN A 79 13.62 -5.35 -20.92
C GLN A 79 14.09 -3.93 -21.26
N PRO A 80 15.35 -3.57 -20.97
CA PRO A 80 15.89 -2.28 -21.38
C PRO A 80 15.99 -2.25 -22.92
N THR A 81 15.45 -1.19 -23.51
CA THR A 81 15.63 -0.88 -24.93
C THR A 81 17.01 -0.24 -25.17
N LEU A 82 17.39 -0.09 -26.44
CA LEU A 82 18.66 0.53 -26.85
C LEU A 82 18.82 1.98 -26.34
N SER A 83 17.72 2.64 -25.96
CA SER A 83 17.69 3.99 -25.38
C SER A 83 17.70 4.00 -23.84
N GLY A 84 17.79 2.83 -23.18
CA GLY A 84 17.72 2.70 -21.72
C GLY A 84 16.30 2.70 -21.15
N GLU A 85 15.27 2.78 -22.00
CA GLU A 85 13.87 2.76 -21.58
C GLU A 85 13.36 1.35 -21.38
N PHE A 86 12.57 1.15 -20.33
CA PHE A 86 11.99 -0.13 -19.95
C PHE A 86 10.59 -0.28 -20.58
N VAL A 87 10.53 -0.90 -21.76
CA VAL A 87 9.28 -1.08 -22.52
C VAL A 87 8.71 -2.47 -22.25
N SER A 88 7.42 -2.56 -21.94
CA SER A 88 6.71 -3.84 -22.01
C SER A 88 5.23 -3.65 -22.33
N LEU A 89 4.67 -4.65 -23.01
CA LEU A 89 3.24 -4.77 -23.23
C LEU A 89 2.59 -5.19 -21.91
N LEU A 90 1.50 -4.54 -21.51
CA LEU A 90 0.86 -4.73 -20.21
C LEU A 90 0.65 -6.20 -19.85
N LYS A 91 0.10 -7.01 -20.76
CA LYS A 91 -0.12 -8.45 -20.58
C LYS A 91 1.11 -9.26 -20.15
N ARG A 92 2.34 -8.75 -20.38
CA ARG A 92 3.60 -9.45 -20.04
C ARG A 92 4.17 -9.07 -18.67
N ILE A 93 3.67 -8.00 -18.05
CA ILE A 93 4.15 -7.51 -16.75
C ILE A 93 3.08 -7.61 -15.66
N VAL A 94 1.93 -8.22 -15.98
CA VAL A 94 0.85 -8.53 -15.03
C VAL A 94 1.33 -9.59 -14.04
N VAL A 95 1.40 -9.21 -12.76
CA VAL A 95 1.54 -10.16 -11.66
C VAL A 95 0.24 -10.14 -10.86
N PRO A 96 -0.51 -11.26 -10.79
CA PRO A 96 -1.70 -11.33 -9.96
C PRO A 96 -1.36 -11.05 -8.49
N MET A 97 -2.07 -10.11 -7.87
CA MET A 97 -1.88 -9.85 -6.45
C MET A 97 -2.60 -10.95 -5.65
N LYS A 98 -1.84 -11.72 -4.89
CA LYS A 98 -2.43 -12.69 -3.94
C LYS A 98 -3.20 -11.89 -2.90
N ARG A 99 -4.53 -12.01 -2.88
CA ARG A 99 -5.36 -11.40 -1.82
C ARG A 99 -4.79 -11.82 -0.47
N SER A 100 -4.43 -10.87 0.37
CA SER A 100 -4.14 -11.14 1.78
C SER A 100 -5.43 -11.63 2.46
N ARG A 101 -5.73 -12.94 2.33
CA ARG A 101 -6.92 -13.59 2.92
C ARG A 101 -6.86 -13.73 4.44
N ASN A 102 -5.82 -13.19 5.08
CA ASN A 102 -5.63 -13.24 6.51
C ASN A 102 -6.00 -11.90 7.16
N LEU A 103 -7.24 -11.44 6.95
CA LEU A 103 -7.88 -10.52 7.87
C LEU A 103 -8.17 -11.29 9.17
N SER A 104 -7.12 -11.64 9.94
CA SER A 104 -7.29 -12.33 11.22
C SER A 104 -8.32 -11.56 12.06
N THR A 105 -9.41 -12.26 12.39
CA THR A 105 -10.47 -11.82 13.32
C THR A 105 -10.22 -12.36 14.72
N ARG A 106 -9.09 -13.04 14.93
CA ARG A 106 -8.71 -13.55 16.25
C ARG A 106 -8.09 -12.40 17.03
N GLY A 107 -8.87 -11.88 17.98
CA GLY A 107 -8.56 -10.80 18.91
C GLY A 107 -7.10 -10.39 18.90
N ASP A 108 -6.80 -9.34 18.13
CA ASP A 108 -5.54 -8.64 18.27
C ASP A 108 -5.52 -8.12 19.70
N ASP A 109 -4.59 -8.63 20.50
CA ASP A 109 -4.21 -7.95 21.73
C ASP A 109 -3.52 -6.66 21.30
N ASP A 110 -4.31 -5.63 21.01
CA ASP A 110 -3.92 -4.36 20.39
C ASP A 110 -2.91 -3.59 21.23
N HIS A 111 -2.68 -4.01 22.47
CA HIS A 111 -1.69 -3.43 23.37
C HIS A 111 -0.30 -4.08 23.26
N ASN A 112 -0.17 -5.19 22.54
CA ASN A 112 1.10 -5.81 22.25
C ASN A 112 1.71 -5.21 20.97
N PHE A 113 2.83 -4.51 21.12
CA PHE A 113 3.57 -3.88 20.02
C PHE A 113 3.85 -4.82 18.84
N GLN A 114 4.32 -6.03 19.12
CA GLN A 114 4.71 -6.97 18.08
C GLN A 114 3.50 -7.50 17.30
N ASN A 115 2.37 -7.72 18.00
CA ASN A 115 1.12 -8.09 17.35
C ASN A 115 0.58 -6.93 16.53
N PHE A 116 0.55 -5.72 17.08
CA PHE A 116 0.04 -4.52 16.41
C PHE A 116 0.85 -4.20 15.14
N PHE A 117 2.16 -3.95 15.26
CA PHE A 117 3.01 -3.51 14.16
C PHE A 117 3.42 -4.65 13.20
N GLY A 118 3.53 -5.88 13.69
CA GLY A 118 4.11 -6.99 12.94
C GLY A 118 5.63 -6.85 12.75
N ASN A 119 6.17 -7.49 11.71
CA ASN A 119 7.61 -7.48 11.36
C ASN A 119 7.91 -6.86 9.99
N GLU A 120 6.85 -6.45 9.28
CA GLU A 120 6.85 -6.04 7.88
C GLU A 120 6.47 -4.55 7.77
N LYS A 121 6.02 -4.12 6.58
CA LYS A 121 5.46 -2.78 6.41
C LYS A 121 4.22 -2.58 7.27
N PHE A 122 4.16 -1.42 7.93
CA PHE A 122 3.00 -0.96 8.68
C PHE A 122 2.56 0.41 8.17
N ALA A 123 1.35 0.48 7.65
CA ALA A 123 0.74 1.69 7.11
C ALA A 123 0.23 2.59 8.24
N ILE A 124 0.61 3.86 8.18
CA ILE A 124 0.17 4.93 9.08
C ILE A 124 -0.53 5.95 8.20
N ILE A 125 -1.86 6.06 8.30
CA ILE A 125 -2.61 7.05 7.54
C ILE A 125 -2.29 8.45 8.08
N GLY A 126 -1.92 9.36 7.19
CA GLY A 126 -1.61 10.75 7.50
C GLY A 126 -0.23 10.96 8.09
N ASN A 127 -0.16 11.76 9.15
CA ASN A 127 1.10 12.20 9.75
C ASN A 127 1.33 11.67 11.17
N GLU A 128 0.34 10.99 11.76
CA GLU A 128 0.37 10.56 13.15
C GLU A 128 -0.39 9.25 13.38
N LEU A 129 0.19 8.38 14.21
CA LEU A 129 -0.44 7.21 14.79
C LEU A 129 -0.41 7.33 16.31
N ARG A 130 -1.54 7.04 16.96
CA ARG A 130 -1.66 6.93 18.42
C ARG A 130 -1.80 5.46 18.80
N PHE A 131 -0.83 4.95 19.55
CA PHE A 131 -0.81 3.58 20.03
C PHE A 131 -1.15 3.52 21.51
N LYS A 132 -2.21 2.80 21.89
CA LYS A 132 -2.65 2.65 23.28
C LYS A 132 -1.79 1.62 24.01
N LEU A 133 -1.13 2.07 25.07
CA LEU A 133 -0.33 1.25 25.95
C LEU A 133 -1.19 0.51 26.98
N ASP A 134 -0.86 -0.76 27.22
CA ASP A 134 -1.25 -1.42 28.46
C ASP A 134 -0.27 -1.03 29.58
N ASN A 135 -0.77 -0.28 30.56
CA ASN A 135 0.01 0.16 31.72
C ASN A 135 0.37 -0.97 32.69
N ALA A 136 -0.33 -2.11 32.65
CA ALA A 136 0.05 -3.28 33.42
C ALA A 136 1.39 -3.86 32.92
N ILE A 137 1.62 -3.81 31.60
CA ILE A 137 2.85 -4.26 30.95
C ILE A 137 3.91 -3.14 30.93
N TYR A 138 3.49 -1.91 30.59
CA TYR A 138 4.37 -0.75 30.39
C TYR A 138 4.02 0.40 31.34
N PRO A 139 4.32 0.26 32.65
CA PRO A 139 3.91 1.23 33.66
C PRO A 139 4.50 2.61 33.39
N ASN A 140 3.72 3.66 33.64
CA ASN A 140 4.15 5.04 33.49
C ASN A 140 5.08 5.47 34.64
N LYS A 141 6.36 5.06 34.54
CA LYS A 141 7.39 5.39 35.51
C LYS A 141 8.40 6.37 34.90
N PRO A 142 8.85 7.41 35.64
CA PRO A 142 9.77 8.42 35.09
C PRO A 142 11.08 7.86 34.53
N GLU A 143 11.59 6.77 35.11
CA GLU A 143 12.82 6.13 34.64
C GLU A 143 12.66 5.32 33.37
N TRP A 144 11.43 4.97 32.98
CA TRP A 144 11.14 4.16 31.80
C TRP A 144 10.64 5.02 30.64
N ILE A 145 11.27 4.84 29.46
CA ILE A 145 10.89 5.55 28.24
C ILE A 145 10.76 4.56 27.08
N PHE A 146 10.02 4.98 26.06
CA PHE A 146 10.07 4.33 24.76
C PHE A 146 11.03 5.06 23.84
N ALA A 147 11.97 4.32 23.26
CA ALA A 147 12.94 4.82 22.29
C ALA A 147 12.62 4.24 20.91
N TYR A 148 12.52 5.13 19.92
CA TYR A 148 12.40 4.83 18.51
C TYR A 148 13.79 4.90 17.87
N TRP A 149 14.21 3.81 17.26
CA TRP A 149 15.52 3.67 16.64
C TRP A 149 15.38 3.32 15.17
N TYR A 150 16.20 3.91 14.31
CA TYR A 150 16.29 3.58 12.89
C TYR A 150 17.68 3.93 12.34
N LEU A 151 17.99 3.40 11.15
CA LEU A 151 19.26 3.64 10.46
C LEU A 151 18.99 4.20 9.06
N PRO A 152 19.12 5.52 8.86
CA PRO A 152 19.04 6.10 7.52
C PRO A 152 20.14 5.58 6.62
N GLU A 153 19.82 5.40 5.34
CA GLU A 153 20.83 5.09 4.34
C GLU A 153 21.93 6.16 4.29
N GLY A 154 23.20 5.74 4.31
CA GLY A 154 24.34 6.64 4.28
C GLY A 154 24.54 7.51 5.54
N SER A 155 23.86 7.23 6.65
CA SER A 155 23.97 8.01 7.88
C SER A 155 24.18 7.17 9.14
N SER A 156 24.42 7.85 10.27
CA SER A 156 24.51 7.21 11.58
C SER A 156 23.12 6.87 12.11
N SER A 157 23.05 5.83 12.95
CA SER A 157 21.78 5.45 13.60
C SER A 157 21.19 6.61 14.40
N VAL A 158 19.88 6.77 14.31
CA VAL A 158 19.12 7.77 15.07
C VAL A 158 18.32 7.06 16.15
N SER A 159 18.34 7.62 17.37
CA SER A 159 17.51 7.18 18.48
C SER A 159 16.76 8.38 19.05
N LYS A 160 15.45 8.27 19.21
CA LYS A 160 14.60 9.33 19.76
C LYS A 160 13.63 8.80 20.80
N LYS A 161 13.31 9.63 21.79
CA LYS A 161 12.22 9.34 22.70
C LYS A 161 10.90 9.48 21.95
N ILE A 162 10.02 8.48 22.05
CA ILE A 162 8.66 8.57 21.52
C ILE A 162 7.85 9.47 22.46
N PRO A 163 7.17 10.51 21.95
CA PRO A 163 6.25 11.29 22.77
C PRO A 163 5.16 10.40 23.37
N ARG A 164 4.88 10.61 24.64
CA ARG A 164 3.83 9.90 25.39
C ARG A 164 2.84 10.92 25.90
N ASN A 165 1.55 10.69 25.65
CA ASN A 165 0.45 11.43 26.25
C ASN A 165 -0.41 10.45 27.03
N GLU A 166 -0.43 10.57 28.36
CA GLU A 166 -1.11 9.61 29.25
C GLU A 166 -0.73 8.13 28.94
N ASN A 167 -1.66 7.39 28.34
CA ASN A 167 -1.52 5.98 27.98
C ASN A 167 -1.30 5.77 26.49
N GLU A 168 -0.98 6.82 25.74
CA GLU A 168 -0.75 6.74 24.29
C GLU A 168 0.70 7.08 23.96
N LEU A 169 1.26 6.33 23.02
CA LEU A 169 2.47 6.71 22.28
C LEU A 169 2.10 7.35 20.97
N ILE A 170 2.79 8.44 20.65
CA ILE A 170 2.54 9.23 19.45
C ILE A 170 3.68 8.99 18.45
N PHE A 171 3.36 8.33 17.34
CA PHE A 171 4.27 8.11 16.24
C PHE A 171 3.95 9.12 15.14
N ASN A 172 4.84 10.09 14.91
CA ASN A 172 4.65 11.07 13.85
C ASN A 172 5.94 11.34 13.08
N LYS A 173 5.83 12.06 11.96
CA LYS A 173 6.97 12.36 11.07
C LYS A 173 8.11 13.12 11.76
N SER A 174 7.87 13.79 12.89
CA SER A 174 8.94 14.47 13.65
C SER A 174 9.98 13.48 14.19
N LEU A 175 9.63 12.20 14.34
CA LEU A 175 10.57 11.13 14.66
C LEU A 175 11.67 10.97 13.60
N TYR A 176 11.48 11.49 12.39
CA TYR A 176 12.46 11.42 11.30
C TYR A 176 13.27 12.70 11.09
N ILE A 177 13.13 13.71 11.94
CA ILE A 177 13.91 14.98 11.85
C ILE A 177 15.10 14.96 12.81
N HIS A 178 16.34 14.73 12.36
CA HIS A 178 17.52 14.69 13.23
C HIS A 178 18.60 15.65 12.77
N LYS A 179 19.05 16.53 13.67
CA LYS A 179 20.08 17.55 13.42
C LYS A 179 19.79 18.45 12.19
N GLY A 180 18.52 18.83 12.01
CA GLY A 180 18.07 19.64 10.88
C GLY A 180 17.82 18.87 9.58
N ASN A 181 18.18 17.58 9.53
CA ASN A 181 17.88 16.72 8.38
C ASN A 181 16.54 16.02 8.58
N THR A 182 15.69 16.04 7.56
CA THR A 182 14.46 15.24 7.49
C THR A 182 14.74 13.99 6.68
N TYR A 183 14.59 12.82 7.30
CA TYR A 183 14.70 11.54 6.61
C TYR A 183 13.32 11.08 6.15
N SER A 184 13.22 10.52 4.93
CA SER A 184 12.00 9.83 4.51
C SER A 184 11.93 8.48 5.24
N PRO A 185 10.79 8.12 5.89
CA PRO A 185 10.63 6.83 6.56
C PRO A 185 11.02 5.64 5.68
N GLU A 186 10.71 5.72 4.39
CA GLU A 186 11.00 4.71 3.37
C GLU A 186 12.52 4.50 3.17
N GLN A 187 13.34 5.53 3.45
CA GLN A 187 14.80 5.50 3.35
C GLN A 187 15.50 5.15 4.67
N THR A 188 14.73 4.88 5.74
CA THR A 188 15.27 4.59 7.08
C THR A 188 15.32 3.11 7.45
N GLY A 189 14.89 2.25 6.53
CA GLY A 189 14.83 0.81 6.77
C GLY A 189 13.87 0.44 7.90
N LYS A 190 14.22 -0.60 8.66
CA LYS A 190 13.40 -1.04 9.80
C LYS A 190 13.57 -0.10 10.97
N ALA A 191 12.45 0.38 11.48
CA ALA A 191 12.39 1.02 12.78
C ALA A 191 12.28 -0.02 13.89
N GLN A 192 12.89 0.27 15.04
CA GLN A 192 12.85 -0.55 16.24
C GLN A 192 12.31 0.27 17.40
N ILE A 193 11.45 -0.33 18.21
CA ILE A 193 10.95 0.27 19.45
C ILE A 193 11.58 -0.47 20.62
N PHE A 194 12.18 0.30 21.53
CA PHE A 194 12.74 -0.19 22.78
C PHE A 194 12.02 0.40 23.98
N TYR A 195 11.70 -0.44 24.96
CA TYR A 195 11.35 0.00 26.30
C TYR A 195 12.62 0.05 27.14
N TYR A 196 13.01 1.24 27.58
CA TYR A 196 14.33 1.55 28.12
C TYR A 196 14.26 2.17 29.51
N ASN A 197 15.01 1.59 30.45
CA ASN A 197 15.22 2.16 31.77
C ASN A 197 16.47 3.06 31.78
N THR A 198 16.25 4.35 31.96
CA THR A 198 17.29 5.38 31.97
C THR A 198 18.25 5.29 33.16
N LYS A 199 17.85 4.68 34.28
CA LYS A 199 18.68 4.53 35.48
C LYS A 199 19.55 3.27 35.42
N THR A 200 18.94 2.12 35.11
CA THR A 200 19.63 0.82 35.11
C THR A 200 20.26 0.47 33.77
N ARG A 201 19.97 1.25 32.71
CA ARG A 201 20.33 0.96 31.30
C ARG A 201 19.74 -0.33 30.75
N GLN A 202 18.77 -0.93 31.43
CA GLN A 202 18.03 -2.08 30.92
C GLN A 202 17.23 -1.67 29.68
N LYS A 203 17.28 -2.51 28.63
CA LYS A 203 16.53 -2.29 27.40
C LYS A 203 15.84 -3.57 26.95
N GLN A 204 14.63 -3.43 26.46
CA GLN A 204 13.85 -4.52 25.85
C GLN A 204 13.36 -4.04 24.49
N LYS A 205 13.65 -4.78 23.41
CA LYS A 205 13.02 -4.54 22.10
C LYS A 205 11.58 -5.03 22.17
N VAL A 206 10.62 -4.18 21.82
CA VAL A 206 9.18 -4.51 21.88
C VAL A 206 8.53 -4.65 20.51
N ALA A 207 9.10 -4.01 19.48
CA ALA A 207 8.70 -4.20 18.08
C ALA A 207 9.81 -3.79 17.11
N GLU A 208 9.68 -4.25 15.88
CA GLU A 208 10.49 -3.87 14.73
C GLU A 208 9.65 -3.97 13.46
N PHE A 209 9.58 -2.91 12.65
CA PHE A 209 8.71 -2.85 11.46
C PHE A 209 9.18 -1.79 10.45
N TYR A 210 8.59 -1.77 9.25
CA TYR A 210 8.83 -0.74 8.24
C TYR A 210 7.68 0.28 8.23
N PRO A 211 7.84 1.46 8.85
CA PRO A 211 6.82 2.49 8.88
C PRO A 211 6.56 3.06 7.48
N THR A 212 5.29 3.10 7.06
CA THR A 212 4.87 3.66 5.77
C THR A 212 3.81 4.72 6.02
N PHE A 213 4.16 6.01 5.89
CA PHE A 213 3.19 7.10 6.09
C PHE A 213 2.43 7.36 4.79
N VAL A 214 1.13 7.12 4.82
CA VAL A 214 0.27 7.23 3.64
C VAL A 214 -0.33 8.63 3.59
N ASP A 215 -0.25 9.30 2.43
CA ASP A 215 -0.92 10.58 2.22
C ASP A 215 -2.44 10.39 2.19
N GLU A 216 -3.17 11.17 2.99
CA GLU A 216 -4.61 10.99 3.17
C GLU A 216 -5.41 11.34 1.92
N ASN A 217 -4.99 12.37 1.18
CA ASN A 217 -5.70 12.80 -0.02
C ASN A 217 -5.52 11.78 -1.13
N GLN A 218 -4.28 11.31 -1.31
CA GLN A 218 -3.97 10.24 -2.23
C GLN A 218 -4.75 8.98 -1.88
N LEU A 219 -4.70 8.52 -0.62
CA LEU A 219 -5.42 7.32 -0.21
C LEU A 219 -6.92 7.45 -0.46
N LYS A 220 -7.51 8.61 -0.14
CA LYS A 220 -8.93 8.87 -0.39
C LYS A 220 -9.27 8.79 -1.87
N GLU A 221 -8.45 9.37 -2.75
CA GLU A 221 -8.65 9.27 -4.19
C GLU A 221 -8.58 7.82 -4.68
N GLU A 222 -7.57 7.07 -4.24
CA GLU A 222 -7.38 5.67 -4.61
C GLU A 222 -8.54 4.77 -4.16
N LEU A 223 -9.02 4.95 -2.92
CA LEU A 223 -10.14 4.18 -2.37
C LEU A 223 -11.47 4.56 -3.03
N ASN A 224 -11.68 5.82 -3.40
CA ASN A 224 -12.83 6.23 -4.21
C ASN A 224 -12.79 5.57 -5.59
N ASN A 225 -11.65 5.65 -6.26
CA ASN A 225 -11.46 5.05 -7.58
C ASN A 225 -11.69 3.52 -7.54
N LEU A 226 -11.17 2.84 -6.51
CA LEU A 226 -11.41 1.43 -6.28
C LEU A 226 -12.89 1.14 -6.02
N ALA A 227 -13.54 1.88 -5.12
CA ALA A 227 -14.94 1.69 -4.79
C ALA A 227 -15.85 1.87 -6.00
N SER A 228 -15.69 2.97 -6.74
CA SER A 228 -16.46 3.23 -7.96
C SER A 228 -16.24 2.13 -8.99
N PHE A 229 -14.99 1.71 -9.22
CA PHE A 229 -14.71 0.62 -10.15
C PHE A 229 -15.42 -0.68 -9.74
N MET A 230 -15.40 -1.04 -8.45
CA MET A 230 -15.98 -2.29 -7.97
C MET A 230 -17.51 -2.26 -7.99
N VAL A 231 -18.13 -1.13 -7.65
CA VAL A 231 -19.58 -0.94 -7.68
C VAL A 231 -20.10 -0.88 -9.12
N ASP A 232 -19.49 -0.06 -9.98
CA ASP A 232 -19.89 0.09 -11.40
C ASP A 232 -19.78 -1.21 -12.18
N ASN A 233 -18.91 -2.13 -11.76
CA ASN A 233 -18.70 -3.43 -12.40
C ASN A 233 -19.35 -4.59 -11.65
N GLU A 234 -20.17 -4.31 -10.63
CA GLU A 234 -20.91 -5.31 -9.84
C GLU A 234 -20.01 -6.41 -9.23
N LEU A 235 -18.80 -6.03 -8.80
CA LEU A 235 -17.80 -6.98 -8.29
C LEU A 235 -18.00 -7.36 -6.83
N VAL A 236 -18.64 -6.50 -6.04
CA VAL A 236 -18.89 -6.69 -4.61
C VAL A 236 -20.19 -6.03 -4.17
N ASP A 237 -20.73 -6.50 -3.05
CA ASP A 237 -21.78 -5.79 -2.32
C ASP A 237 -21.17 -4.77 -1.31
N GLN A 238 -22.04 -3.95 -0.70
CA GLN A 238 -21.60 -2.90 0.23
C GLN A 238 -20.88 -3.46 1.48
N GLN A 239 -21.21 -4.69 1.91
CA GLN A 239 -20.61 -5.30 3.10
C GLN A 239 -19.20 -5.81 2.80
N GLN A 240 -18.97 -6.31 1.59
CA GLN A 240 -17.66 -6.75 1.10
C GLN A 240 -16.74 -5.59 0.70
N LEU A 241 -17.31 -4.41 0.41
CA LEU A 241 -16.54 -3.25 -0.03
C LEU A 241 -15.49 -2.85 1.02
N GLU A 242 -15.87 -2.71 2.30
CA GLU A 242 -14.91 -2.30 3.35
C GLU A 242 -13.75 -3.29 3.49
N GLU A 243 -14.03 -4.60 3.39
CA GLU A 243 -13.01 -5.65 3.43
C GLU A 243 -12.03 -5.56 2.25
N GLU A 244 -12.52 -5.20 1.06
CA GLU A 244 -11.66 -5.04 -0.12
C GLU A 244 -10.88 -3.71 -0.08
N LEU A 245 -11.44 -2.65 0.49
CA LEU A 245 -10.71 -1.39 0.71
C LEU A 245 -9.56 -1.57 1.71
N ILE A 246 -9.78 -2.25 2.84
CA ILE A 246 -8.69 -2.51 3.80
C ILE A 246 -7.66 -3.49 3.21
N ALA A 247 -8.10 -4.51 2.46
CA ALA A 247 -7.19 -5.43 1.78
C ALA A 247 -6.33 -4.69 0.75
N TYR A 248 -6.89 -3.71 0.04
CA TYR A 248 -6.12 -2.82 -0.83
C TYR A 248 -5.01 -2.11 -0.06
N VAL A 249 -5.34 -1.43 1.05
CA VAL A 249 -4.31 -0.74 1.86
C VAL A 249 -3.23 -1.69 2.32
N GLN A 250 -3.59 -2.90 2.76
CA GLN A 250 -2.64 -3.92 3.18
C GLN A 250 -1.70 -4.37 2.07
N ASP A 251 -2.24 -4.56 0.86
CA ASP A 251 -1.48 -5.04 -0.28
C ASP A 251 -0.56 -3.93 -0.88
N VAL A 252 -0.96 -2.65 -0.78
CA VAL A 252 -0.18 -1.51 -1.30
C VAL A 252 0.82 -0.97 -0.28
N TYR A 253 0.36 -0.69 0.93
CA TYR A 253 1.11 0.06 1.94
C TYR A 253 1.60 -0.79 3.12
N GLY A 254 1.07 -2.01 3.29
CA GLY A 254 1.42 -2.92 4.38
C GLY A 254 0.36 -2.98 5.48
N LYS A 255 0.65 -3.74 6.55
CA LYS A 255 -0.28 -3.99 7.64
C LYS A 255 -0.84 -2.67 8.20
N ILE A 256 -2.14 -2.62 8.45
CA ILE A 256 -2.82 -1.48 9.08
C ILE A 256 -3.71 -1.97 10.22
N SER A 257 -3.91 -1.13 11.23
CA SER A 257 -4.92 -1.38 12.28
C SER A 257 -6.33 -1.24 11.69
N LYS A 258 -7.18 -2.24 11.93
CA LYS A 258 -8.60 -2.18 11.53
C LYS A 258 -9.31 -0.99 12.17
N ASP A 259 -9.10 -0.77 13.46
CA ASP A 259 -9.68 0.36 14.19
C ASP A 259 -9.25 1.71 13.60
N GLN A 260 -7.95 1.85 13.27
CA GLN A 260 -7.45 3.07 12.63
C GLN A 260 -8.11 3.28 11.26
N PHE A 261 -8.19 2.22 10.45
CA PHE A 261 -8.78 2.28 9.12
C PHE A 261 -10.28 2.62 9.17
N SER A 262 -11.06 1.90 9.98
CA SER A 262 -12.50 2.11 10.11
C SER A 262 -12.83 3.49 10.72
N SER A 263 -12.02 3.98 11.67
CA SER A 263 -12.15 5.36 12.17
C SER A 263 -11.90 6.37 11.05
N TRP A 264 -10.83 6.20 10.28
CA TRP A 264 -10.50 7.11 9.18
C TRP A 264 -11.55 7.11 8.06
N ILE A 265 -12.08 5.94 7.68
CA ILE A 265 -13.17 5.82 6.68
C ILE A 265 -14.45 6.51 7.17
N SER A 266 -14.76 6.43 8.46
CA SER A 266 -15.93 7.09 9.04
C SER A 266 -15.83 8.61 8.95
N ASP A 267 -14.63 9.17 9.15
CA ASP A 267 -14.35 10.60 9.01
C ASP A 267 -14.16 11.04 7.54
N ASN A 268 -13.80 10.12 6.65
CA ASN A 268 -13.55 10.35 5.23
C ASN A 268 -14.43 9.44 4.36
N PRO A 269 -15.75 9.71 4.30
CA PRO A 269 -16.67 8.85 3.57
C PRO A 269 -16.26 8.74 2.10
N ILE A 270 -16.17 7.49 1.64
CA ILE A 270 -15.89 7.14 0.25
C ILE A 270 -17.18 7.32 -0.56
N SER A 271 -17.09 8.10 -1.63
CA SER A 271 -18.17 8.33 -2.60
C SER A 271 -18.57 6.99 -3.20
N LYS A 272 -19.85 6.66 -3.05
CA LYS A 272 -20.46 5.49 -3.69
C LYS A 272 -20.91 5.84 -5.10
#